data_AF-A0A1F4R0M7-F1
#
_entry.id   AF-A0A1F4R0M7-F1
#
_cell.length_a   1.000
_cell.length_b   1.000
_cell.length_c   1.000
_cell.angle_alpha   90.00
_cell.angle_beta   90.00
_cell.angle_gamma   90.00
#
_symmetry.space_group_name_H-M   'P 1'
#
loop_
_entity.id
_entity.type
_entity.pdbx_description
1 polymer ?
#
loop_
_entity_poly.entity_id
_entity_poly.type
_entity_poly.pdbx_seq_one_letter_code
_entity_poly.pdbx_strand_id
1 'polypeptide(L)'
;MKISGFTIVRNALLMGYPAKESIESILPLCDEFIVNVGDSDDDTPELIQSIGSDKLIILHTKWDENIRQGGQILSQQTNVALSACTGDWAFYLQSDEVIHEKEHPYLLEKMREYLENPAVEGLSFRYLHFYGSYQYVQDNYRRWYPREVRIVRKSEDIVSWGDAMDFRHKDGSKLAVARIKSHVYHYGWVKTPQKMLNKKKSLDKLWHDDTWISREYQDRQEFDYPDRSFLVKFKGAHPHVMQQRVAAFAAPFDPRKTFLRCYPIRKARAVLYPLSKRIKRVFGKF
;
A
#
# COMPACT_ATOMS: atom_id res chain seq x y z
N MET A 1 -7.88 25.76 0.33
CA MET A 1 -7.59 24.33 0.14
C MET A 1 -7.23 23.73 1.48
N LYS A 2 -8.07 22.84 1.99
CA LYS A 2 -7.82 21.99 3.16
C LYS A 2 -7.48 20.57 2.72
N ILE A 3 -6.52 19.92 3.37
CA ILE A 3 -6.05 18.56 3.06
C ILE A 3 -6.23 17.66 4.28
N SER A 4 -7.01 16.58 4.13
CA SER A 4 -7.07 15.50 5.10
C SER A 4 -6.15 14.37 4.66
N GLY A 5 -5.14 14.04 5.46
CA GLY A 5 -4.43 12.77 5.33
C GLY A 5 -5.26 11.65 5.95
N PHE A 6 -5.18 10.44 5.42
CA PHE A 6 -5.81 9.30 6.10
C PHE A 6 -5.18 7.95 5.78
N THR A 7 -5.32 7.02 6.72
CA THR A 7 -4.87 5.64 6.56
C THR A 7 -5.65 4.68 7.45
N ILE A 8 -5.41 3.39 7.23
CA ILE A 8 -5.79 2.32 8.15
C ILE A 8 -4.54 1.56 8.58
N VAL A 9 -4.55 1.05 9.81
CA VAL A 9 -3.44 0.26 10.33
C VAL A 9 -3.92 -0.79 11.32
N ARG A 10 -3.32 -1.99 11.23
CA ARG A 10 -3.48 -3.09 12.18
C ARG A 10 -2.17 -3.88 12.20
N ASN A 11 -1.68 -4.25 13.39
CA ASN A 11 -0.50 -5.10 13.55
C ASN A 11 0.76 -4.58 12.82
N ALA A 12 1.01 -3.26 12.86
CA ALA A 12 2.10 -2.62 12.13
C ALA A 12 3.48 -3.19 12.50
N LEU A 13 3.73 -3.45 13.78
CA LEU A 13 5.04 -3.92 14.26
C LEU A 13 5.27 -5.38 13.88
N LEU A 14 4.27 -6.23 14.12
CA LEU A 14 4.27 -7.65 13.75
C LEU A 14 4.44 -7.84 12.25
N MET A 15 3.72 -7.04 11.46
CA MET A 15 3.78 -7.09 10.00
C MET A 15 4.99 -6.35 9.44
N GLY A 16 5.70 -5.55 10.25
CA GLY A 16 6.85 -4.77 9.83
C GLY A 16 6.49 -3.66 8.84
N TYR A 17 5.32 -3.05 9.00
CA TYR A 17 4.91 -1.88 8.22
C TYR A 17 5.62 -0.61 8.73
N PRO A 18 6.13 0.25 7.84
CA PRO A 18 6.63 1.57 8.20
C PRO A 18 5.47 2.56 8.42
N ALA A 19 4.52 2.22 9.30
CA ALA A 19 3.27 2.97 9.46
C ALA A 19 3.50 4.40 9.99
N LYS A 20 4.44 4.55 10.93
CA LYS A 20 4.85 5.87 11.45
C LYS A 20 5.46 6.72 10.34
N GLU A 21 6.41 6.16 9.62
CA GLU A 21 7.10 6.84 8.52
C GLU A 21 6.13 7.19 7.37
N SER A 22 5.17 6.32 7.07
CA SER A 22 4.08 6.57 6.11
C SER A 22 3.31 7.83 6.47
N ILE A 23 2.82 7.94 7.72
CA ILE A 23 2.04 9.08 8.19
C ILE A 23 2.90 10.35 8.20
N GLU A 24 4.06 10.30 8.84
CA GLU A 24 4.99 11.44 8.94
C GLU A 24 5.42 11.98 7.57
N SER A 25 5.43 11.12 6.54
CA SER A 25 5.82 11.54 5.19
C SER A 25 4.87 12.55 4.56
N ILE A 26 3.56 12.51 4.83
CA ILE A 26 2.61 13.47 4.26
C ILE A 26 1.98 14.38 5.32
N LEU A 27 2.16 14.11 6.60
CA LEU A 27 1.64 14.94 7.70
C LEU A 27 1.96 16.45 7.57
N PRO A 28 3.13 16.88 7.07
CA PRO A 28 3.41 18.30 6.81
C PRO A 28 2.50 18.96 5.76
N LEU A 29 1.88 18.16 4.87
CA LEU A 29 0.95 18.63 3.85
C LEU A 29 -0.50 18.73 4.36
N CYS A 30 -0.80 18.06 5.47
CA CYS A 30 -2.15 17.88 5.95
C CYS A 30 -2.54 18.98 6.95
N ASP A 31 -3.82 19.33 6.97
CA ASP A 31 -4.44 20.12 8.04
C ASP A 31 -4.97 19.22 9.16
N GLU A 32 -5.36 17.99 8.81
CA GLU A 32 -5.75 16.93 9.74
C GLU A 32 -5.32 15.57 9.18
N PHE A 33 -5.14 14.58 10.05
CA PHE A 33 -4.76 13.23 9.65
C PHE A 33 -5.60 12.18 10.39
N ILE A 34 -6.45 11.46 9.66
CA ILE A 34 -7.31 10.42 10.21
C ILE A 34 -6.61 9.05 10.17
N VAL A 35 -6.39 8.43 11.33
CA VAL A 35 -5.83 7.07 11.41
C VAL A 35 -6.89 6.14 11.97
N ASN A 36 -7.38 5.21 11.16
CA ASN A 36 -8.26 4.15 11.63
C ASN A 36 -7.44 2.93 12.08
N VAL A 37 -7.33 2.76 13.39
CA VAL A 37 -6.56 1.71 14.05
C VAL A 37 -7.48 0.53 14.36
N GLY A 38 -7.21 -0.60 13.73
CA GLY A 38 -7.87 -1.88 14.04
C GLY A 38 -7.31 -2.53 15.30
N ASP A 39 -8.12 -3.40 15.92
CA ASP A 39 -7.70 -4.25 17.04
C ASP A 39 -6.36 -4.94 16.72
N SER A 40 -5.30 -4.56 17.43
CA SER A 40 -3.94 -5.03 17.17
C SER A 40 -3.42 -5.89 18.33
N ASP A 41 -2.64 -6.91 17.99
CA ASP A 41 -1.96 -7.84 18.90
C ASP A 41 -0.53 -7.36 19.24
N ASP A 42 -0.21 -6.12 18.90
CA ASP A 42 1.06 -5.44 19.15
C ASP A 42 0.84 -3.97 19.51
N ASP A 43 1.94 -3.28 19.83
CA ASP A 43 1.94 -1.87 20.26
C ASP A 43 1.69 -0.89 19.10
N THR A 44 0.88 -1.27 18.10
CA THR A 44 0.47 -0.37 17.01
C THR A 44 -0.23 0.89 17.52
N PRO A 45 -1.19 0.84 18.46
CA PRO A 45 -1.81 2.05 19.00
C PRO A 45 -0.79 3.03 19.59
N GLU A 46 0.16 2.53 20.38
CA GLU A 46 1.23 3.30 21.02
C GLU A 46 2.19 3.87 19.97
N LEU A 47 2.52 3.08 18.93
CA LEU A 47 3.33 3.54 17.79
C LEU A 47 2.68 4.76 17.12
N ILE A 48 1.37 4.70 16.84
CA ILE A 48 0.64 5.81 16.21
C ILE A 48 0.56 7.01 17.15
N GLN A 49 0.28 6.80 18.42
CA GLN A 49 0.25 7.89 19.42
C GLN A 49 1.62 8.56 19.56
N SER A 50 2.72 7.83 19.41
CA SER A 50 4.10 8.36 19.48
C SER A 50 4.45 9.39 18.40
N ILE A 51 3.61 9.57 17.38
CA ILE A 51 3.77 10.63 16.38
C ILE A 51 3.57 12.02 17.02
N GLY A 52 2.70 12.12 18.04
CA GLY A 52 2.61 13.29 18.91
C GLY A 52 2.20 14.59 18.22
N SER A 53 1.44 14.53 17.12
CA SER A 53 0.97 15.72 16.39
C SER A 53 -0.51 15.99 16.69
N ASP A 54 -0.84 17.27 16.91
CA ASP A 54 -2.19 17.78 17.14
C ASP A 54 -3.16 17.57 15.97
N LYS A 55 -2.62 17.39 14.76
CA LYS A 55 -3.39 17.05 13.56
C LYS A 55 -3.94 15.62 13.54
N LEU A 56 -3.42 14.72 14.38
CA LEU A 56 -3.82 13.30 14.35
C LEU A 56 -5.16 13.11 15.03
N ILE A 57 -6.07 12.44 14.32
CA ILE A 57 -7.36 11.98 14.81
C ILE A 57 -7.36 10.45 14.69
N ILE A 58 -7.32 9.78 15.84
CA ILE A 58 -7.26 8.32 15.90
C ILE A 58 -8.68 7.78 16.09
N LEU A 59 -9.11 6.95 15.15
CA LEU A 59 -10.33 6.15 15.25
C LEU A 59 -9.94 4.74 15.67
N HIS A 60 -10.74 4.14 16.56
CA HIS A 60 -10.60 2.74 16.94
C HIS A 60 -11.77 1.96 16.39
N THR A 61 -11.50 0.94 15.59
CA THR A 61 -12.55 0.08 15.03
C THR A 61 -12.23 -1.39 15.21
N LYS A 62 -13.28 -2.18 15.36
CA LYS A 62 -13.18 -3.63 15.29
C LYS A 62 -13.29 -4.09 13.84
N TRP A 63 -12.30 -4.85 13.38
CA TRP A 63 -12.30 -5.43 12.04
C TRP A 63 -13.04 -6.77 12.08
N ASP A 64 -14.09 -6.92 11.29
CA ASP A 64 -14.81 -8.20 11.21
C ASP A 64 -13.96 -9.26 10.49
N GLU A 65 -13.44 -10.21 11.27
CA GLU A 65 -12.56 -11.28 10.80
C GLU A 65 -13.27 -12.34 9.96
N ASN A 66 -14.61 -12.29 9.90
CA ASN A 66 -15.40 -13.15 9.03
C ASN A 66 -15.42 -12.65 7.58
N ILE A 67 -15.06 -11.37 7.35
CA ILE A 67 -15.00 -10.79 6.01
C ILE A 67 -13.67 -11.15 5.35
N ARG A 68 -13.60 -12.37 4.82
CA ARG A 68 -12.42 -12.95 4.15
C ARG A 68 -12.54 -13.01 2.62
N GLN A 69 -13.50 -12.28 2.05
CA GLN A 69 -13.68 -12.27 0.60
C GLN A 69 -12.93 -11.08 0.00
N GLY A 70 -11.85 -11.37 -0.72
CA GLY A 70 -11.21 -10.38 -1.59
C GLY A 70 -10.54 -9.20 -0.87
N GLY A 71 -10.27 -9.30 0.44
CA GLY A 71 -9.72 -8.20 1.24
C GLY A 71 -10.70 -7.04 1.49
N GLN A 72 -12.01 -7.25 1.31
CA GLN A 72 -13.04 -6.21 1.45
C GLN A 72 -13.01 -5.47 2.79
N ILE A 73 -12.58 -6.12 3.88
CA ILE A 73 -12.43 -5.46 5.18
C ILE A 73 -11.50 -4.24 5.08
N LEU A 74 -10.47 -4.28 4.22
CA LEU A 74 -9.55 -3.16 4.05
C LEU A 74 -10.27 -1.93 3.47
N SER A 75 -11.10 -2.10 2.45
CA SER A 75 -11.83 -0.98 1.85
C SER A 75 -12.93 -0.47 2.78
N GLN A 76 -13.60 -1.35 3.53
CA GLN A 76 -14.56 -0.94 4.57
C GLN A 76 -13.90 -0.04 5.62
N GLN A 77 -12.75 -0.44 6.16
CA GLN A 77 -12.05 0.34 7.18
C GLN A 77 -11.44 1.62 6.60
N THR A 78 -11.01 1.58 5.34
CA THR A 78 -10.55 2.78 4.62
C THR A 78 -11.69 3.77 4.40
N ASN A 79 -12.91 3.28 4.14
CA ASN A 79 -14.10 4.12 4.01
C ASN A 79 -14.52 4.77 5.33
N VAL A 80 -14.34 4.09 6.46
CA VAL A 80 -14.54 4.70 7.79
C VAL A 80 -13.60 5.89 7.96
N ALA A 81 -12.29 5.73 7.69
CA ALA A 81 -11.33 6.82 7.77
C ALA A 81 -11.62 7.96 6.77
N LEU A 82 -11.97 7.62 5.52
CA LEU A 82 -12.33 8.58 4.47
C LEU A 82 -13.58 9.39 4.86
N SER A 83 -14.57 8.77 5.51
CA SER A 83 -15.80 9.46 5.92
C SER A 83 -15.55 10.53 6.99
N ALA A 84 -14.51 10.36 7.82
CA ALA A 84 -14.13 11.32 8.84
C ALA A 84 -13.23 12.46 8.32
N CYS A 85 -12.77 12.39 7.06
CA CYS A 85 -12.03 13.48 6.43
C CYS A 85 -12.95 14.66 6.12
N THR A 86 -12.47 15.88 6.36
CA THR A 86 -13.23 17.13 6.15
C THR A 86 -12.56 18.11 5.19
N GLY A 87 -11.39 17.77 4.65
CA GLY A 87 -10.66 18.58 3.67
C GLY A 87 -11.27 18.55 2.28
N ASP A 88 -10.84 19.47 1.41
CA ASP A 88 -11.19 19.47 -0.02
C ASP A 88 -10.59 18.26 -0.74
N TRP A 89 -9.38 17.88 -0.31
CA TRP A 89 -8.66 16.70 -0.76
C TRP A 89 -8.47 15.71 0.39
N ALA A 90 -8.69 14.43 0.11
CA ALA A 90 -8.33 13.32 0.99
C ALA A 90 -7.11 12.58 0.41
N PHE A 91 -6.00 12.60 1.14
CA PHE A 91 -4.73 11.97 0.76
C PHE A 91 -4.56 10.66 1.53
N TYR A 92 -4.83 9.55 0.82
CA TYR A 92 -4.66 8.20 1.30
C TYR A 92 -3.22 7.71 1.11
N LEU A 93 -2.68 7.01 2.11
CA LEU A 93 -1.53 6.11 1.95
C LEU A 93 -1.81 4.79 2.66
N GLN A 94 -1.37 3.67 2.07
CA GLN A 94 -1.30 2.40 2.80
C GLN A 94 -0.13 2.43 3.79
N SER A 95 -0.19 1.66 4.88
CA SER A 95 0.83 1.66 5.94
C SER A 95 2.26 1.26 5.49
N ASP A 96 2.45 0.81 4.25
CA ASP A 96 3.75 0.55 3.63
C ASP A 96 4.09 1.47 2.44
N GLU A 97 3.42 2.60 2.32
CA GLU A 97 3.63 3.61 1.30
C GLU A 97 4.13 4.92 1.91
N VAL A 98 5.06 5.58 1.23
CA VAL A 98 5.71 6.81 1.73
C VAL A 98 5.86 7.79 0.56
N ILE A 99 5.68 9.07 0.84
CA ILE A 99 5.98 10.15 -0.11
C ILE A 99 7.34 10.77 0.23
N HIS A 100 8.11 11.12 -0.79
CA HIS A 100 9.38 11.80 -0.56
C HIS A 100 9.13 13.29 -0.36
N GLU A 101 9.72 13.87 0.69
CA GLU A 101 9.58 15.28 1.09
C GLU A 101 9.89 16.28 -0.03
N LYS A 102 10.76 15.92 -0.98
CA LYS A 102 11.06 16.74 -2.17
C LYS A 102 9.86 16.94 -3.09
N GLU A 103 8.87 16.06 -3.02
CA GLU A 103 7.68 16.12 -3.88
C GLU A 103 6.59 17.02 -3.28
N HIS A 104 6.74 17.47 -2.02
CA HIS A 104 5.75 18.28 -1.31
C HIS A 104 5.37 19.58 -2.03
N PRO A 105 6.32 20.43 -2.49
CA PRO A 105 5.96 21.66 -3.17
C PRO A 105 5.15 21.41 -4.46
N TYR A 106 5.57 20.39 -5.23
CA TYR A 106 4.90 19.98 -6.46
C TYR A 106 3.49 19.44 -6.20
N LEU A 107 3.31 18.65 -5.13
CA LEU A 107 1.99 18.14 -4.76
C LEU A 107 1.04 19.26 -4.37
N LEU A 108 1.48 20.21 -3.54
CA LEU A 108 0.67 21.37 -3.17
C LEU A 108 0.30 22.24 -4.37
N GLU A 109 1.22 22.43 -5.33
CA GLU A 109 0.94 23.09 -6.60
C GLU A 109 -0.18 22.38 -7.36
N LYS A 110 -0.05 21.06 -7.59
CA LYS A 110 -1.04 20.29 -8.37
C LYS A 110 -2.38 20.15 -7.67
N MET A 111 -2.40 20.01 -6.36
CA MET A 111 -3.66 19.99 -5.60
C MET A 111 -4.40 21.32 -5.70
N ARG A 112 -3.68 22.46 -5.69
CA ARG A 112 -4.30 23.78 -5.91
C ARG A 112 -4.79 23.94 -7.34
N GLU A 113 -3.97 23.60 -8.34
CA GLU A 113 -4.35 23.68 -9.75
C GLU A 113 -5.62 22.86 -10.05
N TYR A 114 -5.67 21.60 -9.59
CA TYR A 114 -6.81 20.73 -9.85
C TYR A 114 -8.00 20.96 -8.92
N LEU A 115 -7.84 21.72 -7.83
CA LEU A 115 -8.97 22.09 -7.00
C LEU A 115 -9.96 22.96 -7.79
N GLU A 116 -9.42 23.90 -8.60
CA GLU A 116 -10.16 24.80 -9.49
C GLU A 116 -10.79 24.11 -10.71
N ASN A 117 -10.42 22.85 -10.97
CA ASN A 117 -10.96 22.06 -12.07
C ASN A 117 -11.90 20.96 -11.54
N PRO A 118 -13.23 21.18 -11.53
CA PRO A 118 -14.19 20.20 -11.01
C PRO A 118 -14.25 18.89 -11.82
N ALA A 119 -13.72 18.86 -13.05
CA ALA A 119 -13.65 17.64 -13.85
C ALA A 119 -12.56 16.66 -13.36
N VAL A 120 -11.70 17.08 -12.42
CA VAL A 120 -10.67 16.21 -11.82
C VAL A 120 -11.10 15.81 -10.41
N GLU A 121 -11.30 14.51 -10.23
CA GLU A 121 -11.80 13.89 -9.01
C GLU A 121 -10.69 13.24 -8.17
N GLY A 122 -9.49 13.05 -8.75
CA GLY A 122 -8.35 12.51 -8.03
C GLY A 122 -7.02 12.65 -8.76
N LEU A 123 -5.93 12.40 -8.04
CA LEU A 123 -4.57 12.45 -8.55
C LEU A 123 -3.93 11.07 -8.51
N SER A 124 -3.40 10.65 -9.66
CA SER A 124 -2.77 9.35 -9.87
C SER A 124 -1.25 9.46 -9.85
N PHE A 125 -0.64 8.70 -8.96
CA PHE A 125 0.80 8.67 -8.67
C PHE A 125 1.48 7.54 -9.44
N ARG A 126 2.79 7.64 -9.65
CA ARG A 126 3.62 6.50 -10.07
C ARG A 126 4.09 5.72 -8.86
N TYR A 127 4.44 4.45 -9.06
CA TYR A 127 4.93 3.58 -7.98
C TYR A 127 6.38 3.18 -8.15
N LEU A 128 7.10 3.20 -7.03
CA LEU A 128 8.39 2.56 -6.86
C LEU A 128 8.20 1.41 -5.88
N HIS A 129 8.02 0.20 -6.41
CA HIS A 129 7.81 -0.99 -5.60
C HIS A 129 9.14 -1.60 -5.19
N PHE A 130 9.59 -1.31 -3.97
CA PHE A 130 10.81 -1.90 -3.43
C PHE A 130 10.60 -3.38 -3.09
N TYR A 131 11.62 -4.20 -3.35
CA TYR A 131 11.48 -5.65 -3.30
C TYR A 131 12.71 -6.34 -2.72
N GLY A 132 12.50 -7.07 -1.62
CA GLY A 132 13.51 -7.86 -0.91
C GLY A 132 14.54 -7.02 -0.14
N SER A 133 14.92 -5.85 -0.65
CA SER A 133 15.75 -4.86 0.02
C SER A 133 15.38 -3.45 -0.43
N TYR A 134 15.89 -2.45 0.28
CA TYR A 134 15.72 -1.04 -0.06
C TYR A 134 16.46 -0.62 -1.35
N GLN A 135 17.35 -1.47 -1.89
CA GLN A 135 18.18 -1.11 -3.05
C GLN A 135 17.56 -1.45 -4.40
N TYR A 136 16.50 -2.27 -4.44
CA TYR A 136 15.93 -2.79 -5.68
C TYR A 136 14.45 -2.50 -5.77
N VAL A 137 14.01 -2.07 -6.96
CA VAL A 137 12.60 -1.91 -7.29
C VAL A 137 12.19 -2.87 -8.41
N GLN A 138 10.91 -3.21 -8.45
CA GLN A 138 10.31 -4.02 -9.51
C GLN A 138 10.01 -3.20 -10.76
N ASP A 139 10.53 -3.66 -11.90
CA ASP A 139 10.28 -3.09 -13.22
C ASP A 139 9.28 -3.93 -14.05
N ASN A 140 8.64 -4.94 -13.42
CA ASN A 140 7.64 -5.77 -14.08
C ASN A 140 6.24 -5.16 -14.01
N TYR A 141 5.95 -4.21 -14.91
CA TYR A 141 4.66 -3.53 -15.02
C TYR A 141 3.44 -4.44 -15.28
N ARG A 142 3.64 -5.73 -15.59
CA ARG A 142 2.55 -6.71 -15.79
C ARG A 142 2.07 -7.35 -14.49
N ARG A 143 2.94 -7.36 -13.47
CA ARG A 143 2.65 -7.90 -12.13
C ARG A 143 2.51 -6.80 -11.08
N TRP A 144 3.20 -5.69 -11.29
CA TRP A 144 3.27 -4.55 -10.39
C TRP A 144 2.60 -3.37 -11.07
N TYR A 145 1.62 -2.77 -10.40
CA TYR A 145 0.84 -1.69 -11.01
C TYR A 145 1.70 -0.42 -11.09
N PRO A 146 1.79 0.24 -12.25
CA PRO A 146 2.70 1.38 -12.40
C PRO A 146 2.16 2.65 -11.75
N ARG A 147 0.84 2.70 -11.50
CA ARG A 147 0.14 3.88 -11.01
C ARG A 147 -1.08 3.50 -10.19
N GLU A 148 -1.42 4.36 -9.24
CA GLU A 148 -2.65 4.26 -8.48
C GLU A 148 -3.09 5.64 -7.97
N VAL A 149 -4.38 5.78 -7.64
CA VAL A 149 -4.96 7.01 -7.08
C VAL A 149 -4.67 7.06 -5.58
N ARG A 150 -4.09 8.17 -5.12
CA ARG A 150 -3.81 8.38 -3.68
C ARG A 150 -4.36 9.67 -3.12
N ILE A 151 -4.71 10.62 -3.98
CA ILE A 151 -5.47 11.80 -3.59
C ILE A 151 -6.80 11.74 -4.30
N VAL A 152 -7.89 11.86 -3.55
CA VAL A 152 -9.25 11.95 -4.07
C VAL A 152 -9.92 13.20 -3.53
N ARG A 153 -10.79 13.82 -4.33
CA ARG A 153 -11.62 14.93 -3.86
C ARG A 153 -12.54 14.37 -2.79
N LYS A 154 -12.75 15.12 -1.70
CA LYS A 154 -13.73 14.68 -0.70
C LYS A 154 -15.12 14.78 -1.31
N SER A 155 -15.76 13.63 -1.45
CA SER A 155 -17.14 13.48 -1.92
C SER A 155 -17.78 12.33 -1.16
N GLU A 156 -19.10 12.36 -1.01
CA GLU A 156 -19.85 11.21 -0.49
C GLU A 156 -20.01 10.10 -1.54
N ASP A 157 -19.84 10.42 -2.83
CA ASP A 157 -19.96 9.44 -3.91
C ASP A 157 -18.67 8.62 -4.09
N ILE A 158 -17.53 9.14 -3.63
CA ILE A 158 -16.23 8.48 -3.78
C ILE A 158 -15.96 7.55 -2.60
N VAL A 159 -15.66 6.28 -2.89
CA VAL A 159 -15.36 5.23 -1.92
C VAL A 159 -14.08 4.49 -2.28
N SER A 160 -13.37 4.02 -1.25
CA SER A 160 -12.34 3.00 -1.37
C SER A 160 -12.96 1.70 -1.86
N TRP A 161 -12.30 1.04 -2.81
CA TRP A 161 -12.84 -0.08 -3.56
C TRP A 161 -11.96 -1.33 -3.46
N GLY A 162 -12.59 -2.52 -3.45
CA GLY A 162 -11.90 -3.79 -3.45
C GLY A 162 -11.07 -4.02 -2.19
N ASP A 163 -9.76 -4.22 -2.36
CA ASP A 163 -8.77 -4.45 -1.29
C ASP A 163 -8.13 -3.13 -0.79
N ALA A 164 -8.86 -2.02 -0.91
CA ALA A 164 -8.44 -0.65 -0.61
C ALA A 164 -7.31 -0.08 -1.50
N MET A 165 -6.97 -0.75 -2.60
CA MET A 165 -5.96 -0.24 -3.51
C MET A 165 -6.46 0.91 -4.40
N ASP A 166 -7.73 0.89 -4.81
CA ASP A 166 -8.35 1.79 -5.81
C ASP A 166 -9.52 2.59 -5.18
N PHE A 167 -9.94 3.67 -5.83
CA PHE A 167 -11.11 4.48 -5.46
C PHE A 167 -12.10 4.58 -6.62
N ARG A 168 -13.40 4.56 -6.30
CA ARG A 168 -14.48 4.55 -7.29
C ARG A 168 -15.67 5.35 -6.81
N HIS A 169 -16.55 5.68 -7.74
CA HIS A 169 -17.90 6.11 -7.42
C HIS A 169 -18.70 4.94 -6.82
N LYS A 170 -19.74 5.24 -6.03
CA LYS A 170 -20.56 4.21 -5.35
C LYS A 170 -21.23 3.26 -6.35
N ASP A 171 -21.52 3.73 -7.56
CA ASP A 171 -22.05 2.92 -8.67
C ASP A 171 -21.00 1.98 -9.29
N GLY A 172 -19.74 2.04 -8.84
CA GLY A 172 -18.62 1.22 -9.31
C GLY A 172 -17.90 1.78 -10.54
N SER A 173 -18.30 2.95 -11.05
CA SER A 173 -17.61 3.64 -12.12
C SER A 173 -16.28 4.25 -11.66
N LYS A 174 -15.40 4.56 -12.61
CA LYS A 174 -14.04 5.04 -12.32
C LYS A 174 -14.02 6.55 -12.17
N LEU A 175 -13.15 7.02 -11.28
CA LEU A 175 -12.88 8.45 -11.11
C LEU A 175 -12.17 9.05 -12.34
N ALA A 176 -12.50 10.30 -12.64
CA ALA A 176 -11.75 11.14 -13.57
C ALA A 176 -10.48 11.67 -12.88
N VAL A 177 -9.32 11.09 -13.23
CA VAL A 177 -8.06 11.38 -12.51
C VAL A 177 -7.00 12.07 -13.37
N ALA A 178 -6.32 13.04 -12.77
CA ALA A 178 -5.14 13.66 -13.36
C ALA A 178 -3.88 12.84 -13.01
N ARG A 179 -3.06 12.54 -14.01
CA ARG A 179 -1.79 11.81 -13.82
C ARG A 179 -0.68 12.79 -13.50
N ILE A 180 -0.19 12.75 -12.26
CA ILE A 180 0.89 13.64 -11.82
C ILE A 180 2.27 12.96 -11.94
N LYS A 181 3.33 13.77 -11.83
CA LYS A 181 4.75 13.36 -11.91
C LYS A 181 5.37 13.14 -10.52
N SER A 182 4.60 12.58 -9.59
CA SER A 182 5.01 12.23 -8.23
C SER A 182 5.00 10.71 -8.04
N HIS A 183 5.81 10.21 -7.10
CA HIS A 183 6.01 8.79 -6.85
C HIS A 183 5.64 8.41 -5.41
N VAL A 184 4.90 7.32 -5.29
CA VAL A 184 4.74 6.58 -4.04
C VAL A 184 5.90 5.59 -3.91
N TYR A 185 6.62 5.68 -2.81
CA TYR A 185 7.67 4.75 -2.42
C TYR A 185 7.02 3.63 -1.63
N HIS A 186 6.81 2.49 -2.28
CA HIS A 186 6.05 1.38 -1.72
C HIS A 186 7.02 0.29 -1.22
N TYR A 187 7.08 0.13 0.10
CA TYR A 187 8.00 -0.76 0.82
C TYR A 187 7.35 -2.08 1.27
N GLY A 188 6.22 -2.45 0.67
CA GLY A 188 5.42 -3.59 1.11
C GLY A 188 6.15 -4.93 1.04
N TRP A 189 7.16 -5.03 0.18
CA TRP A 189 7.96 -6.24 -0.05
C TRP A 189 9.41 -6.14 0.44
N VAL A 190 9.75 -5.16 1.29
CA VAL A 190 11.09 -5.06 1.91
C VAL A 190 11.01 -5.41 3.39
N LYS A 191 11.36 -6.65 3.74
CA LYS A 191 11.30 -7.21 5.10
C LYS A 191 12.35 -8.32 5.23
N THR A 192 12.65 -8.72 6.47
CA THR A 192 13.38 -9.98 6.70
C THR A 192 12.51 -11.16 6.21
N PRO A 193 13.10 -12.29 5.79
CA PRO A 193 12.33 -13.46 5.35
C PRO A 193 11.27 -13.92 6.36
N GLN A 194 11.60 -13.89 7.66
CA GLN A 194 10.67 -14.22 8.73
C GLN A 194 9.50 -13.23 8.82
N LYS A 195 9.77 -11.92 8.81
CA LYS A 195 8.72 -10.89 8.88
C LYS A 195 7.83 -10.91 7.63
N MET A 196 8.42 -11.17 6.46
CA MET A 196 7.66 -11.32 5.22
C MET A 196 6.73 -12.54 5.26
N LEU A 197 7.19 -13.65 5.86
CA LEU A 197 6.35 -14.83 6.07
C LEU A 197 5.16 -14.53 6.97
N ASN A 198 5.41 -13.85 8.09
CA ASN A 198 4.35 -13.43 9.02
C ASN A 198 3.34 -12.50 8.34
N LYS A 199 3.83 -11.51 7.57
CA LYS A 199 2.99 -10.64 6.73
C LYS A 199 2.13 -11.44 5.78
N LYS A 200 2.72 -12.37 5.02
CA LYS A 200 1.99 -13.15 4.01
C LYS A 200 0.94 -14.04 4.65
N LYS A 201 1.27 -14.73 5.75
CA LYS A 201 0.34 -15.56 6.52
C LYS A 201 -0.84 -14.75 7.06
N SER A 202 -0.58 -13.55 7.61
CA SER A 202 -1.62 -12.66 8.11
C SER A 202 -2.52 -12.16 6.98
N LEU A 203 -1.93 -11.69 5.87
CA LEU A 203 -2.71 -11.22 4.72
C LEU A 203 -3.56 -12.35 4.13
N ASP A 204 -3.01 -13.54 3.93
CA ASP A 204 -3.75 -14.64 3.29
C ASP A 204 -5.00 -15.06 4.07
N LYS A 205 -5.09 -14.82 5.39
CA LYS A 205 -6.32 -15.02 6.16
C LYS A 205 -7.48 -14.15 5.68
N LEU A 206 -7.21 -13.04 4.99
CA LEU A 206 -8.23 -12.17 4.39
C LEU A 206 -8.77 -12.70 3.05
N TRP A 207 -8.23 -13.82 2.54
CA TRP A 207 -8.67 -14.49 1.31
C TRP A 207 -8.90 -16.00 1.47
N HIS A 208 -8.42 -16.61 2.56
CA HIS A 208 -8.40 -18.05 2.78
C HIS A 208 -8.81 -18.44 4.20
N ASP A 209 -9.37 -19.64 4.35
CA ASP A 209 -9.70 -20.22 5.64
C ASP A 209 -8.47 -20.76 6.39
N ASP A 210 -8.65 -21.07 7.66
CA ASP A 210 -7.55 -21.47 8.55
C ASP A 210 -6.96 -22.85 8.19
N THR A 211 -7.73 -23.72 7.54
CA THR A 211 -7.26 -25.03 7.07
C THR A 211 -6.28 -24.86 5.90
N TRP A 212 -6.60 -23.96 4.96
CA TRP A 212 -5.71 -23.61 3.86
C TRP A 212 -4.43 -22.97 4.37
N ILE A 213 -4.54 -22.03 5.33
CA ILE A 213 -3.39 -21.35 5.93
C ILE A 213 -2.47 -22.36 6.61
N SER A 214 -3.02 -23.26 7.41
CA SER A 214 -2.24 -24.27 8.13
C SER A 214 -1.46 -25.16 7.17
N ARG A 215 -2.08 -25.59 6.07
CA ARG A 215 -1.44 -26.41 5.03
C ARG A 215 -0.39 -25.65 4.23
N GLU A 216 -0.70 -24.43 3.76
CA GLU A 216 0.20 -23.66 2.88
C GLU A 216 1.48 -23.24 3.61
N TYR A 217 1.36 -22.92 4.89
CA TYR A 217 2.46 -22.45 5.74
C TYR A 217 3.07 -23.54 6.62
N GLN A 218 2.62 -24.79 6.47
CA GLN A 218 3.19 -25.93 7.19
C GLN A 218 4.69 -26.02 6.88
N ASP A 219 5.51 -26.15 7.92
CA ASP A 219 6.98 -26.29 7.86
C ASP A 219 7.74 -25.13 7.19
N ARG A 220 7.06 -24.04 6.82
CA ARG A 220 7.73 -22.84 6.29
C ARG A 220 8.36 -22.05 7.43
N GLN A 221 9.69 -21.97 7.42
CA GLN A 221 10.43 -21.15 8.37
C GLN A 221 10.69 -19.74 7.82
N GLU A 222 10.99 -19.62 6.52
CA GLU A 222 11.31 -18.36 5.89
C GLU A 222 10.54 -18.15 4.57
N PHE A 223 10.30 -16.87 4.24
CA PHE A 223 9.76 -16.50 2.93
C PHE A 223 10.86 -16.40 1.87
N ASP A 224 10.77 -17.21 0.81
CA ASP A 224 11.60 -17.02 -0.38
C ASP A 224 10.94 -16.04 -1.34
N TYR A 225 11.65 -14.95 -1.66
CA TYR A 225 11.23 -13.92 -2.61
C TYR A 225 11.32 -14.42 -4.06
N PRO A 226 10.20 -14.78 -4.73
CA PRO A 226 10.26 -15.53 -5.98
C PRO A 226 10.40 -14.66 -7.24
N ASP A 227 10.10 -13.37 -7.18
CA ASP A 227 9.94 -12.50 -8.36
C ASP A 227 11.20 -11.71 -8.71
N ARG A 228 12.37 -12.35 -8.73
CA ARG A 228 13.66 -11.64 -8.90
C ARG A 228 14.00 -11.24 -10.36
N SER A 229 13.15 -11.56 -11.33
CA SER A 229 13.49 -11.51 -12.76
C SER A 229 13.56 -10.10 -13.39
N PHE A 230 12.97 -9.09 -12.75
CA PHE A 230 12.85 -7.73 -13.30
C PHE A 230 13.25 -6.67 -12.26
N LEU A 231 14.25 -6.98 -11.43
CA LEU A 231 14.74 -6.06 -10.42
C LEU A 231 15.75 -5.08 -11.03
N VAL A 232 15.51 -3.79 -10.77
CA VAL A 232 16.43 -2.71 -11.14
C VAL A 232 16.94 -2.02 -9.88
N LYS A 233 18.21 -1.59 -9.92
CA LYS A 233 18.79 -0.83 -8.80
C LYS A 233 18.12 0.54 -8.70
N PHE A 234 17.65 0.88 -7.51
CA PHE A 234 17.19 2.22 -7.20
C PHE A 234 18.40 3.16 -7.12
N LYS A 235 18.32 4.31 -7.80
CA LYS A 235 19.40 5.30 -7.90
C LYS A 235 19.09 6.62 -7.18
N GLY A 236 17.90 6.74 -6.60
CA GLY A 236 17.50 7.94 -5.86
C GLY A 236 17.85 7.85 -4.38
N ALA A 237 17.44 8.88 -3.63
CA ALA A 237 17.43 8.86 -2.17
C ALA A 237 16.09 8.32 -1.66
N HIS A 238 16.13 7.65 -0.51
CA HIS A 238 14.92 7.34 0.25
C HIS A 238 14.43 8.60 0.99
N PRO A 239 13.11 8.72 1.24
CA PRO A 239 12.56 9.79 2.07
C PRO A 239 13.26 9.88 3.42
N HIS A 240 13.39 11.10 3.97
CA HIS A 240 14.11 11.32 5.23
C HIS A 240 13.59 10.44 6.37
N VAL A 241 12.27 10.33 6.51
CA VAL A 241 11.59 9.49 7.52
C VAL A 241 11.99 8.01 7.46
N MET A 242 12.44 7.51 6.29
CA MET A 242 12.85 6.12 6.10
C MET A 242 14.34 5.86 6.37
N GLN A 243 15.17 6.90 6.53
CA GLN A 243 16.63 6.74 6.57
C GLN A 243 17.10 5.82 7.71
N GLN A 244 16.53 5.97 8.91
CA GLN A 244 16.88 5.12 10.06
C GLN A 244 16.58 3.65 9.77
N ARG A 245 15.39 3.36 9.22
CA ARG A 245 14.97 1.99 8.87
C ARG A 245 15.84 1.39 7.76
N VAL A 246 16.18 2.18 6.74
CA VAL A 246 17.06 1.75 5.65
C VAL A 246 18.46 1.43 6.19
N ALA A 247 19.01 2.27 7.06
CA ALA A 247 20.33 2.07 7.67
C ALA A 247 20.38 0.85 8.59
N ALA A 248 19.31 0.58 9.33
CA ALA A 248 19.21 -0.58 10.22
C ALA A 248 18.98 -1.92 9.49
N PHE A 249 18.71 -1.90 8.18
CA PHE A 249 18.37 -3.11 7.42
C PHE A 249 19.61 -3.89 6.99
N ALA A 250 19.94 -4.94 7.74
CA ALA A 250 21.10 -5.80 7.48
C ALA A 250 20.78 -7.13 6.77
N ALA A 251 19.51 -7.41 6.46
CA ALA A 251 19.13 -8.72 5.93
C ALA A 251 19.74 -8.95 4.53
N PRO A 252 20.43 -10.09 4.30
CA PRO A 252 21.04 -10.36 3.01
C PRO A 252 19.95 -10.62 1.96
N PHE A 253 20.06 -9.95 0.82
CA PHE A 253 19.20 -10.17 -0.33
C PHE A 253 20.04 -10.25 -1.61
N ASP A 254 20.05 -11.43 -2.23
CA ASP A 254 20.69 -11.61 -3.52
C ASP A 254 19.65 -11.45 -4.66
N PRO A 255 19.69 -10.34 -5.42
CA PRO A 255 18.76 -10.11 -6.54
C PRO A 255 18.99 -11.09 -7.70
N ARG A 256 20.14 -11.76 -7.76
CA ARG A 256 20.52 -12.70 -8.82
C ARG A 256 20.31 -14.16 -8.42
N LYS A 257 19.88 -14.43 -7.19
CA LYS A 257 19.54 -15.79 -6.73
C LYS A 257 18.29 -16.27 -7.45
N THR A 258 18.44 -16.74 -8.68
CA THR A 258 17.41 -17.43 -9.44
C THR A 258 17.52 -18.92 -9.14
N PHE A 259 16.43 -19.52 -8.65
CA PHE A 259 16.33 -20.98 -8.67
C PHE A 259 16.45 -21.43 -10.14
N LEU A 260 17.58 -22.05 -10.48
CA LEU A 260 17.99 -22.47 -11.83
C LEU A 260 16.99 -23.37 -12.55
N ARG A 261 16.01 -23.94 -11.84
CA ARG A 261 15.13 -24.99 -12.39
C ARG A 261 14.12 -24.50 -13.43
N CYS A 262 13.78 -23.20 -13.52
CA CYS A 262 12.64 -22.73 -14.34
C CYS A 262 12.77 -21.30 -14.94
N TYR A 263 13.98 -20.78 -15.21
CA TYR A 263 14.14 -19.38 -15.66
C TYR A 263 13.39 -19.02 -16.98
N PRO A 264 13.43 -19.84 -18.06
CA PRO A 264 12.66 -19.56 -19.28
C PRO A 264 11.14 -19.63 -19.05
N ILE A 265 10.70 -20.61 -18.26
CA ILE A 265 9.29 -20.88 -17.95
C ILE A 265 8.68 -19.74 -17.12
N ARG A 266 9.43 -19.15 -16.18
CA ARG A 266 8.97 -18.02 -15.37
C ARG A 266 8.84 -16.73 -16.20
N LYS A 267 9.75 -16.48 -17.14
CA LYS A 267 9.66 -15.33 -18.07
C LYS A 267 8.45 -15.47 -18.99
N ALA A 268 8.20 -16.66 -19.54
CA ALA A 268 7.00 -16.98 -20.31
C ALA A 268 5.71 -16.83 -19.47
N ARG A 269 5.70 -17.34 -18.23
CA ARG A 269 4.56 -17.16 -17.30
C ARG A 269 4.31 -15.70 -16.92
N ALA A 270 5.34 -14.86 -16.77
CA ALA A 270 5.16 -13.42 -16.53
C ALA A 270 4.53 -12.72 -17.74
N VAL A 271 4.90 -13.13 -18.95
CA VAL A 271 4.30 -12.64 -20.20
C VAL A 271 2.83 -13.04 -20.31
N LEU A 272 2.49 -14.29 -19.94
CA LEU A 272 1.15 -14.87 -20.00
C LEU A 272 0.25 -14.54 -18.79
N TYR A 273 0.82 -13.97 -17.71
CA TYR A 273 0.10 -13.67 -16.47
C TYR A 273 -1.16 -12.81 -16.67
N PRO A 274 -1.14 -11.72 -17.48
CA PRO A 274 -2.33 -10.93 -17.76
C PRO A 274 -3.45 -11.74 -18.41
N LEU A 275 -3.10 -12.66 -19.31
CA LEU A 275 -4.03 -13.56 -20.00
C LEU A 275 -4.70 -14.51 -18.99
N SER A 276 -3.90 -15.10 -18.10
CA SER A 276 -4.39 -16.00 -17.05
C SER A 276 -5.32 -15.30 -16.05
N LYS A 277 -5.03 -14.04 -15.69
CA LYS A 277 -5.88 -13.24 -14.80
C LYS A 277 -7.21 -12.87 -15.47
N ARG A 278 -7.19 -12.61 -16.78
CA ARG A 278 -8.40 -12.33 -17.58
C ARG A 278 -9.28 -13.57 -17.73
N ILE A 279 -8.69 -14.74 -18.01
CA ILE A 279 -9.39 -16.02 -18.06
C ILE A 279 -10.00 -16.35 -16.68
N LYS A 280 -9.24 -16.22 -15.59
CA LYS A 280 -9.78 -16.43 -14.23
C LYS A 280 -10.92 -15.48 -13.87
N ARG A 281 -10.90 -14.22 -14.32
CA ARG A 281 -12.03 -13.29 -14.12
C ARG A 281 -13.27 -13.65 -14.93
N VAL A 282 -13.11 -14.24 -16.12
CA VAL A 282 -14.22 -14.61 -17.01
C VAL A 282 -14.81 -15.97 -16.63
N PHE A 283 -13.98 -16.92 -16.20
CA PHE A 283 -14.38 -18.31 -15.98
C PHE A 283 -14.31 -18.78 -14.52
N GLY A 284 -13.76 -17.97 -13.61
CA GLY A 284 -13.64 -18.31 -12.18
C GLY A 284 -14.85 -17.92 -11.32
N LYS A 285 -16.01 -17.69 -11.94
CA LYS A 285 -17.32 -17.65 -11.26
C LYS A 285 -17.98 -19.01 -11.38
N PHE A 286 -17.39 -20.03 -10.76
CA PHE A 286 -18.05 -21.27 -10.36
C PHE A 286 -17.38 -21.73 -9.07
#